data_AF-A0A9D6J6U3-F1
#
_entry.id   AF-A0A9D6J6U3-F1
#
_cell.length_a   1.000
_cell.length_b   1.000
_cell.length_c   1.000
_cell.angle_alpha   90.00
_cell.angle_beta   90.00
_cell.angle_gamma   90.00
#
_symmetry.space_group_name_H-M   'P 1'
#
loop_
_entity.id
_entity.type
_entity.pdbx_description
1 polymer ?
#
loop_
_entity_poly.entity_id
_entity_poly.type
_entity_poly.pdbx_seq_one_letter_code
_entity_poly.pdbx_strand_id
1 'polypeptide(L)'
;MILGTSLGVILFVGSLMVTLFNLDLESLFKGEEQAMKVGSIVVSFSDFSLLKRLSGREGTNFSNSDFASELLETMLWAEAGRKIGIDRQNLYLQKLQEFDSAVSEASDSAILSRALFLLEELARLTREFVQSKIPPPTDSEVEDYLRKNPEMISPEQIHVRTILVQNQSHAEQIFQEASAGNSFFS
;
A
#
# COMPACT_ATOMS: atom_id res chain seq x y z
N MET A 1 53.22 -13.21 -15.76
CA MET A 1 52.33 -14.26 -15.22
C MET A 1 51.27 -13.68 -14.25
N ILE A 2 50.77 -12.46 -14.50
CA ILE A 2 49.82 -11.74 -13.61
C ILE A 2 48.47 -11.49 -14.31
N LEU A 3 48.43 -11.51 -15.65
CA LEU A 3 47.17 -11.38 -16.41
C LEU A 3 46.26 -12.62 -16.33
N GLY A 4 46.84 -13.82 -16.12
CA GLY A 4 46.05 -15.05 -16.04
C GLY A 4 45.26 -15.18 -14.74
N THR A 5 45.77 -14.61 -13.64
CA THR A 5 45.12 -14.69 -12.32
C THR A 5 43.97 -13.68 -12.18
N SER A 6 44.09 -12.48 -12.75
CA SER A 6 43.01 -11.47 -12.69
C SER A 6 41.78 -11.88 -13.52
N LEU A 7 41.99 -12.45 -14.71
CA LEU A 7 40.90 -12.92 -15.56
C LEU A 7 40.15 -14.11 -14.94
N GLY A 8 40.88 -15.01 -14.26
CA GLY A 8 40.32 -16.14 -13.53
C GLY A 8 39.45 -15.69 -12.34
N VAL A 9 39.88 -14.66 -11.60
CA VAL A 9 39.09 -14.11 -10.47
C VAL A 9 37.82 -13.43 -10.96
N ILE A 10 37.87 -12.68 -12.06
CA ILE A 10 36.69 -12.00 -12.61
C ILE A 10 35.66 -13.02 -13.12
N LEU A 11 36.11 -14.07 -13.82
CA LEU A 11 35.22 -15.15 -14.27
C LEU A 11 34.67 -15.97 -13.10
N PHE A 12 35.47 -16.20 -12.05
CA PHE A 12 35.01 -16.89 -10.86
C PHE A 12 33.97 -16.08 -10.09
N VAL A 13 34.19 -14.77 -9.88
CA VAL A 13 33.22 -13.88 -9.21
C VAL A 13 31.96 -13.69 -10.07
N GLY A 14 32.11 -13.56 -11.38
CA GLY A 14 30.99 -13.48 -12.31
C GLY A 14 30.16 -14.76 -12.34
N SER A 15 30.82 -15.92 -12.40
CA SER A 15 30.17 -17.24 -12.28
C SER A 15 29.51 -17.40 -10.92
N LEU A 16 30.15 -16.97 -9.83
CA LEU A 16 29.61 -17.04 -8.47
C LEU A 16 28.35 -16.16 -8.35
N MET A 17 28.37 -14.95 -8.90
CA MET A 17 27.20 -14.07 -8.97
C MET A 17 26.07 -14.67 -9.80
N VAL A 18 26.36 -15.26 -10.96
CA VAL A 18 25.35 -15.94 -11.79
C VAL A 18 24.79 -17.17 -11.09
N THR A 19 25.61 -17.93 -10.35
CA THR A 19 25.13 -19.02 -9.50
C THR A 19 24.36 -18.54 -8.28
N LEU A 20 24.68 -17.39 -7.68
CA LEU A 20 23.89 -16.83 -6.58
C LEU A 20 22.54 -16.28 -7.06
N PHE A 21 22.46 -15.80 -8.30
CA PHE A 21 21.20 -15.41 -8.95
C PHE A 21 20.37 -16.60 -9.45
N ASN A 22 20.99 -17.75 -9.75
CA ASN A 22 20.31 -19.00 -10.17
C ASN A 22 20.20 -20.05 -9.06
N LEU A 23 20.77 -19.79 -7.87
CA LEU A 23 20.56 -20.60 -6.69
C LEU A 23 19.12 -20.33 -6.27
N ASP A 24 18.29 -21.29 -6.63
CA ASP A 24 16.94 -21.44 -6.12
C ASP A 24 17.02 -21.34 -4.58
N LEU A 25 16.61 -20.19 -4.04
CA LEU A 25 16.53 -19.95 -2.58
C LEU A 25 15.73 -21.06 -1.89
N GLU A 26 14.95 -21.82 -2.67
CA GLU A 26 14.32 -23.10 -2.37
C GLU A 26 15.24 -24.12 -1.66
N SER A 27 16.56 -24.15 -1.90
CA SER A 27 17.47 -25.05 -1.17
C SER A 27 17.91 -24.53 0.21
N LEU A 28 17.80 -23.23 0.46
CA LEU A 28 18.12 -22.60 1.76
C LEU A 28 16.92 -22.62 2.72
N PHE A 29 15.70 -22.79 2.22
CA PHE A 29 14.46 -22.85 3.00
C PHE A 29 13.83 -24.26 3.12
N LYS A 30 14.58 -25.32 2.80
CA LYS A 30 14.11 -26.73 2.80
C LYS A 30 13.62 -27.30 4.15
N GLY A 31 13.55 -26.48 5.21
CA GLY A 31 13.08 -26.87 6.54
C GLY A 31 11.71 -26.33 6.95
N GLU A 32 11.13 -25.35 6.23
CA GLU A 32 9.85 -24.75 6.62
C GLU A 32 8.76 -25.03 5.58
N GLU A 33 7.65 -25.64 6.02
CA GLU A 33 6.46 -25.81 5.18
C GLU A 33 5.96 -24.43 4.73
N GLN A 34 5.89 -24.23 3.41
CA GLN A 34 5.49 -22.97 2.80
C GLN A 34 3.97 -22.84 2.76
N ALA A 35 3.44 -21.70 3.20
CA ALA A 35 2.02 -21.38 3.08
C ALA A 35 1.69 -20.71 1.74
N MET A 36 2.58 -19.85 1.24
CA MET A 36 2.33 -19.06 0.02
C MET A 36 3.63 -18.57 -0.64
N LYS A 37 3.63 -18.47 -1.99
CA LYS A 37 4.71 -17.87 -2.79
C LYS A 37 4.12 -17.03 -3.91
N VAL A 38 4.55 -15.77 -4.02
CA VAL A 38 4.14 -14.84 -5.10
C VAL A 38 5.39 -14.11 -5.58
N GLY A 39 5.81 -14.39 -6.81
CA GLY A 39 7.04 -13.82 -7.37
C GLY A 39 8.26 -14.14 -6.50
N SER A 40 8.89 -13.10 -5.96
CA SER A 40 10.05 -13.21 -5.06
C SER A 40 9.69 -13.27 -3.56
N ILE A 41 8.40 -13.14 -3.20
CA ILE A 41 7.94 -13.18 -1.81
C ILE A 41 7.50 -14.60 -1.47
N VAL A 42 8.02 -15.13 -0.36
CA VAL A 42 7.68 -16.44 0.20
C VAL A 42 7.19 -16.23 1.63
N VAL A 43 6.13 -16.93 2.01
CA VAL A 43 5.54 -16.91 3.37
C VAL A 43 5.43 -18.35 3.86
N SER A 44 6.07 -18.66 5.00
CA SER A 44 5.96 -19.95 5.67
C SER A 44 4.65 -20.07 6.47
N PHE A 45 4.26 -21.28 6.87
CA PHE A 45 3.06 -21.45 7.73
C PHE A 45 3.20 -20.79 9.11
N SER A 46 4.42 -20.75 9.67
CA SER A 46 4.73 -20.05 10.91
C SER A 46 4.53 -18.54 10.74
N ASP A 47 5.08 -17.97 9.68
CA ASP A 47 4.93 -16.54 9.38
C ASP A 47 3.48 -16.19 9.08
N PHE A 48 2.76 -16.99 8.30
CA PHE A 48 1.34 -16.77 8.01
C PHE A 48 0.50 -16.66 9.28
N SER A 49 0.71 -17.59 10.22
CA SER A 49 -0.02 -17.60 11.49
C SER A 49 0.31 -16.40 12.37
N LEU A 50 1.57 -15.95 12.33
CA LEU A 50 2.03 -14.79 13.09
C LEU A 50 1.53 -13.47 12.46
N LEU A 51 1.57 -13.36 11.12
CA LEU A 51 1.03 -12.23 10.35
C LEU A 51 -0.46 -12.03 10.64
N LYS A 52 -1.25 -13.11 10.63
CA LYS A 52 -2.69 -13.05 10.95
C LYS A 52 -2.97 -12.52 12.37
N ARG A 53 -2.06 -12.78 13.31
CA ARG A 53 -2.16 -12.24 14.68
C ARG A 53 -1.75 -10.78 14.74
N LEU A 54 -0.73 -10.40 13.97
CA LEU A 54 -0.19 -9.04 13.92
C LEU A 54 -1.12 -8.05 13.21
N SER A 55 -1.95 -8.51 12.26
CA SER A 55 -3.00 -7.69 11.62
C SER A 55 -4.16 -7.31 12.56
N GLY A 56 -4.07 -7.66 13.84
CA GLY A 56 -4.94 -7.15 14.88
C GLY A 56 -6.32 -7.81 14.93
N ARG A 57 -7.29 -7.10 15.52
CA ARG A 57 -8.61 -7.64 15.87
C ARG A 57 -9.43 -8.07 14.66
N GLU A 58 -9.21 -7.43 13.50
CA GLU A 58 -9.83 -7.81 12.22
C GLU A 58 -9.15 -9.06 11.62
N GLY A 59 -7.81 -9.12 11.67
CA GLY A 59 -7.01 -10.30 11.30
C GLY A 59 -7.44 -11.60 11.97
N THR A 60 -7.71 -11.54 13.28
CA THR A 60 -8.16 -12.70 14.05
C THR A 60 -9.56 -13.19 13.70
N ASN A 61 -10.43 -12.31 13.18
CA ASN A 61 -11.80 -12.65 12.81
C ASN A 61 -11.91 -13.22 11.38
N PHE A 62 -10.90 -12.98 10.53
CA PHE A 62 -10.86 -13.58 9.21
C PHE A 62 -10.73 -15.11 9.28
N SER A 63 -11.39 -15.81 8.36
CA SER A 63 -11.02 -17.19 8.09
C SER A 63 -9.60 -17.25 7.53
N ASN A 64 -8.94 -18.42 7.59
CA ASN A 64 -7.61 -18.55 6.99
C ASN A 64 -7.64 -18.31 5.47
N SER A 65 -8.73 -18.66 4.78
CA SER A 65 -8.87 -18.39 3.35
C SER A 65 -9.02 -16.91 3.04
N ASP A 66 -9.78 -16.17 3.84
CA ASP A 66 -9.98 -14.73 3.61
C ASP A 66 -8.68 -13.97 3.84
N PHE A 67 -8.00 -14.25 4.96
CA PHE A 67 -6.70 -13.66 5.24
C PHE A 67 -5.65 -14.02 4.17
N ALA A 68 -5.66 -15.26 3.69
CA ALA A 68 -4.78 -15.66 2.59
C ALA A 68 -5.10 -14.93 1.28
N SER A 69 -6.38 -14.66 1.00
CA SER A 69 -6.79 -13.91 -0.20
C SER A 69 -6.30 -12.45 -0.14
N GLU A 70 -6.50 -11.78 0.99
CA GLU A 70 -6.03 -10.40 1.20
C GLU A 70 -4.51 -10.29 1.14
N LEU A 71 -3.81 -11.24 1.77
CA LEU A 71 -2.36 -11.31 1.74
C LEU A 71 -1.84 -11.58 0.32
N LEU A 72 -2.48 -12.49 -0.42
CA LEU A 72 -2.15 -12.77 -1.82
C LEU A 72 -2.30 -11.52 -2.70
N GLU A 73 -3.42 -10.80 -2.58
CA GLU A 73 -3.63 -9.56 -3.33
C GLU A 73 -2.55 -8.53 -3.00
N THR A 74 -2.24 -8.35 -1.72
CA THR A 74 -1.20 -7.44 -1.26
C THR A 74 0.17 -7.83 -1.84
N MET A 75 0.52 -9.11 -1.82
CA MET A 75 1.77 -9.62 -2.41
C MET A 75 1.81 -9.39 -3.93
N LEU A 76 0.70 -9.58 -4.64
CA LEU A 76 0.62 -9.34 -6.08
C LEU A 76 0.88 -7.88 -6.43
N TRP A 77 0.25 -6.95 -5.69
CA TRP A 77 0.47 -5.52 -5.88
C TRP A 77 1.91 -5.11 -5.56
N ALA A 78 2.49 -5.63 -4.47
CA ALA A 78 3.87 -5.34 -4.11
C ALA A 78 4.87 -5.86 -5.17
N GLU A 79 4.66 -7.05 -5.71
CA GLU A 79 5.47 -7.61 -6.80
C GLU A 79 5.35 -6.79 -8.09
N ALA A 80 4.13 -6.35 -8.44
CA ALA A 80 3.95 -5.43 -9.56
C ALA A 80 4.72 -4.12 -9.31
N GLY A 81 4.67 -3.59 -8.08
CA GLY A 81 5.43 -2.42 -7.64
C GLY A 81 6.93 -2.53 -7.83
N ARG A 82 7.52 -3.66 -7.41
CA ARG A 82 8.96 -3.96 -7.62
C ARG A 82 9.31 -3.98 -9.11
N LYS A 83 8.46 -4.58 -9.94
CA LYS A 83 8.70 -4.66 -11.39
C LYS A 83 8.72 -3.28 -12.07
N ILE A 84 7.91 -2.34 -11.59
CA ILE A 84 7.89 -0.97 -12.11
C ILE A 84 8.80 0.00 -11.32
N GLY A 85 9.54 -0.50 -10.32
CA GLY A 85 10.52 0.27 -9.57
C GLY A 85 9.96 1.21 -8.51
N ILE A 86 8.75 0.98 -7.99
CA ILE A 86 8.19 1.78 -6.86
C ILE A 86 9.09 1.67 -5.62
N ASP A 87 9.68 0.51 -5.39
CA ASP A 87 10.59 0.20 -4.27
C ASP A 87 11.88 1.04 -4.28
N ARG A 88 12.19 1.72 -5.38
CA ARG A 88 13.36 2.60 -5.56
C ARG A 88 13.01 4.08 -5.47
N GLN A 89 11.73 4.41 -5.33
CA GLN A 89 11.27 5.80 -5.26
C GLN A 89 11.52 6.38 -3.88
N ASN A 90 11.84 7.67 -3.83
CA ASN A 90 12.13 8.39 -2.58
C ASN A 90 11.02 8.22 -1.54
N LEU A 91 9.75 8.23 -1.97
CA LEU A 91 8.61 8.09 -1.06
C LEU A 91 8.63 6.75 -0.30
N TYR A 92 8.92 5.65 -1.00
CA TYR A 92 9.04 4.34 -0.37
C TYR A 92 10.28 4.25 0.54
N LEU A 93 11.41 4.80 0.10
CA LEU A 93 12.64 4.85 0.89
C LEU A 93 12.50 5.69 2.18
N GLN A 94 11.69 6.76 2.14
CA GLN A 94 11.36 7.54 3.34
C GLN A 94 10.55 6.71 4.34
N LYS A 95 9.55 5.95 3.88
CA LYS A 95 8.77 5.06 4.75
C LYS A 95 9.63 3.99 5.41
N LEU A 96 10.62 3.47 4.68
CA LEU A 96 11.62 2.56 5.22
C LEU A 96 12.40 3.20 6.39
N GLN A 97 12.89 4.43 6.19
CA GLN A 97 13.65 5.16 7.21
C GLN A 97 12.80 5.54 8.43
N GLU A 98 11.55 5.96 8.22
CA GLU A 98 10.60 6.26 9.28
C GLU A 98 10.34 5.02 10.15
N PHE A 99 10.12 3.87 9.52
CA PHE A 99 9.93 2.60 10.23
C PHE A 99 11.20 2.21 11.01
N ASP A 100 12.37 2.25 10.35
CA ASP A 100 13.64 1.87 10.97
C ASP A 100 14.00 2.78 12.16
N SER A 101 13.56 4.03 12.16
CA SER A 101 13.74 4.97 13.27
C SER A 101 12.76 4.72 14.43
N ALA A 102 11.61 4.10 14.16
CA ALA A 102 10.58 3.84 15.16
C ALA A 102 10.77 2.50 15.90
N VAL A 103 11.51 1.54 15.32
CA VAL A 103 11.73 0.22 15.91
C VAL A 103 13.10 0.15 16.60
N SER A 104 13.10 0.14 17.94
CA SER A 104 14.33 0.12 18.73
C SER A 104 14.84 -1.28 19.10
N GLU A 105 14.05 -2.34 18.92
CA GLU A 105 14.43 -3.72 19.27
C GLU A 105 14.06 -4.73 18.18
N ALA A 106 15.04 -5.53 17.75
CA ALA A 106 14.85 -6.61 16.77
C ALA A 106 14.35 -7.88 17.49
N SER A 107 13.04 -8.03 17.60
CA SER A 107 12.38 -9.33 17.84
C SER A 107 11.88 -9.91 16.51
N ASP A 108 11.67 -11.23 16.44
CA ASP A 108 11.09 -11.88 15.25
C ASP A 108 9.73 -11.27 14.87
N SER A 109 8.93 -10.91 15.87
CA SER A 109 7.68 -10.16 15.71
C SER A 109 7.91 -8.79 15.06
N ALA A 110 8.96 -8.06 15.47
CA ALA A 110 9.28 -6.75 14.90
C ALA A 110 9.79 -6.88 13.46
N ILE A 111 10.59 -7.90 13.15
CA ILE A 111 11.08 -8.20 11.81
C ILE A 111 9.91 -8.54 10.88
N LEU A 112 8.97 -9.38 11.33
CA LEU A 112 7.81 -9.76 10.53
C LEU A 112 6.81 -8.60 10.38
N SER A 113 6.60 -7.80 11.44
CA SER A 113 5.79 -6.58 11.37
C SER A 113 6.37 -5.58 10.37
N ARG A 114 7.71 -5.45 10.34
CA ARG A 114 8.43 -4.64 9.35
C ARG A 114 8.20 -5.15 7.95
N ALA A 115 8.36 -6.45 7.74
CA ALA A 115 8.16 -7.06 6.42
C ALA A 115 6.74 -6.84 5.92
N LEU A 116 5.73 -7.04 6.78
CA LEU A 116 4.33 -6.80 6.45
C LEU A 116 4.06 -5.33 6.12
N PHE A 117 4.50 -4.41 6.98
CA PHE A 117 4.34 -2.98 6.75
C PHE A 117 4.93 -2.53 5.41
N LEU A 118 6.17 -2.93 5.11
CA LEU A 118 6.82 -2.57 3.85
C LEU A 118 6.13 -3.19 2.63
N LEU A 119 5.61 -4.40 2.79
CA LEU A 119 4.82 -5.06 1.75
C LEU A 119 3.53 -4.29 1.45
N GLU A 120 2.77 -3.93 2.49
CA GLU A 120 1.54 -3.16 2.38
C GLU A 120 1.78 -1.77 1.79
N GLU A 121 2.84 -1.09 2.23
CA GLU A 121 3.21 0.22 1.71
C GLU A 121 3.59 0.17 0.22
N LEU A 122 4.35 -0.85 -0.18
CA LEU A 122 4.69 -1.03 -1.59
C LEU A 122 3.44 -1.31 -2.43
N ALA A 123 2.54 -2.17 -1.92
CA ALA A 123 1.27 -2.46 -2.58
C ALA A 123 0.39 -1.21 -2.70
N ARG A 124 0.28 -0.41 -1.64
CA ARG A 124 -0.46 0.85 -1.61
C ARG A 124 0.07 1.84 -2.64
N LEU A 125 1.37 2.11 -2.64
CA LEU A 125 2.00 3.02 -3.60
C LEU A 125 1.84 2.53 -5.04
N THR A 126 1.84 1.21 -5.26
CA THR A 126 1.59 0.63 -6.58
C THR A 126 0.16 0.88 -7.04
N ARG A 127 -0.83 0.67 -6.16
CA ARG A 127 -2.24 0.96 -6.47
C ARG A 127 -2.43 2.44 -6.81
N GLU A 128 -1.87 3.34 -5.99
CA GLU A 128 -1.90 4.78 -6.23
C GLU A 128 -1.24 5.15 -7.56
N PHE A 129 -0.08 4.55 -7.88
CA PHE A 129 0.60 4.77 -9.15
C PHE A 129 -0.26 4.31 -10.33
N VAL A 130 -0.83 3.11 -10.28
CA VAL A 130 -1.68 2.59 -11.36
C VAL A 130 -2.92 3.47 -11.55
N GLN A 131 -3.58 3.86 -10.46
CA GLN A 131 -4.71 4.79 -10.50
C GLN A 131 -4.32 6.14 -11.12
N SER A 132 -3.12 6.66 -10.81
CA SER A 132 -2.63 7.92 -11.40
C SER A 132 -2.42 7.85 -12.92
N LYS A 133 -2.33 6.65 -13.51
CA LYS A 133 -2.23 6.44 -14.96
C LYS A 133 -3.57 6.30 -15.65
N ILE A 134 -4.65 6.13 -14.89
CA ILE A 134 -6.01 6.09 -15.42
C ILE A 134 -6.44 7.55 -15.61
N PRO A 135 -6.74 7.99 -16.84
CA PRO A 135 -7.25 9.34 -17.07
C PRO A 135 -8.57 9.51 -16.31
N PRO A 136 -8.85 10.70 -15.75
CA PRO A 136 -10.16 10.96 -15.18
C PRO A 136 -11.25 10.77 -16.24
N PRO A 137 -12.44 10.27 -15.85
CA PRO A 137 -13.53 10.11 -16.80
C PRO A 137 -13.91 11.49 -17.37
N THR A 138 -14.23 11.49 -18.66
CA THR A 138 -14.73 12.68 -19.37
C THR A 138 -16.17 12.99 -18.94
N ASP A 139 -16.60 14.24 -19.11
CA ASP A 139 -17.97 14.65 -18.78
C ASP A 139 -19.03 13.76 -19.48
N SER A 140 -18.77 13.37 -20.73
CA SER A 140 -19.68 12.49 -21.48
C SER A 140 -19.73 11.05 -20.93
N GLU A 141 -18.62 10.52 -20.41
CA GLU A 141 -18.59 9.21 -19.73
C GLU A 141 -19.33 9.26 -18.40
N VAL A 142 -19.18 10.36 -17.66
CA VAL A 142 -19.91 10.60 -16.40
C VAL A 142 -21.41 10.70 -16.69
N GLU A 143 -21.82 11.49 -17.68
CA GLU A 143 -23.22 11.62 -18.08
C GLU A 143 -23.83 10.29 -18.54
N ASP A 144 -23.11 9.51 -19.35
CA ASP A 144 -23.57 8.19 -19.78
C ASP A 144 -23.70 7.21 -18.62
N TYR A 145 -22.76 7.24 -17.68
CA TYR A 145 -22.81 6.44 -16.46
C TYR A 145 -24.00 6.81 -15.56
N LEU A 146 -24.22 8.10 -15.31
CA LEU A 146 -25.33 8.59 -14.50
C LEU A 146 -26.69 8.30 -15.16
N ARG A 147 -26.77 8.35 -16.50
CA ARG A 147 -27.96 7.94 -17.25
C ARG A 147 -28.26 6.45 -17.11
N LYS A 148 -27.23 5.60 -17.03
CA LYS A 148 -27.37 4.15 -16.83
C LYS A 148 -27.65 3.76 -15.38
N ASN A 149 -27.27 4.62 -14.42
CA ASN A 149 -27.41 4.40 -12.98
C ASN A 149 -28.18 5.58 -12.33
N PRO A 150 -29.45 5.81 -12.71
CA PRO A 150 -30.22 6.97 -12.26
C PRO A 150 -30.42 7.02 -10.73
N GLU A 151 -30.34 5.87 -10.05
CA GLU A 151 -30.44 5.75 -8.59
C GLU A 151 -29.30 6.46 -7.83
N MET A 152 -28.17 6.74 -8.47
CA MET A 152 -27.10 7.54 -7.86
C MET A 152 -27.44 9.03 -7.79
N ILE A 153 -28.39 9.49 -8.61
CA ILE A 153 -28.93 10.85 -8.55
C ILE A 153 -30.23 10.77 -7.77
N SER A 154 -30.12 10.68 -6.45
CA SER A 154 -31.28 10.89 -5.59
C SER A 154 -31.46 12.40 -5.40
N PRO A 155 -32.55 13.03 -5.87
CA PRO A 155 -32.82 14.42 -5.56
C PRO A 155 -33.09 14.55 -4.07
N GLU A 156 -32.08 14.92 -3.28
CA GLU A 156 -32.26 15.31 -1.90
C GLU A 156 -32.99 16.65 -1.85
N GLN A 157 -34.13 16.69 -1.15
CA GLN A 157 -34.80 17.94 -0.84
C GLN A 157 -34.04 18.62 0.30
N ILE A 158 -33.16 19.55 -0.04
CA ILE A 158 -32.43 20.34 0.95
C ILE A 158 -33.27 21.58 1.30
N HIS A 159 -33.63 21.71 2.57
CA HIS A 159 -34.25 22.93 3.08
C HIS A 159 -33.16 23.93 3.47
N VAL A 160 -32.88 24.87 2.56
CA VAL A 160 -31.87 25.92 2.78
C VAL A 160 -32.55 27.19 3.31
N ARG A 161 -32.01 27.75 4.39
CA ARG A 161 -32.33 29.13 4.82
C ARG A 161 -31.22 30.05 4.34
N THR A 162 -31.58 31.03 3.52
CA THR A 162 -30.63 32.00 2.96
C THR A 162 -30.73 33.31 3.70
N ILE A 163 -29.60 33.84 4.18
CA ILE A 163 -29.50 35.19 4.73
C ILE A 163 -28.87 36.06 3.64
N LEU A 164 -29.58 37.10 3.20
CA LEU A 164 -29.08 38.06 2.24
C LEU A 164 -28.44 39.24 2.97
N VAL A 165 -27.19 39.57 2.64
CA VAL A 165 -26.47 40.71 3.22
C VAL A 165 -25.91 41.62 2.15
N GLN A 166 -25.64 42.86 2.55
CA GLN A 166 -25.27 43.94 1.64
C GLN A 166 -23.85 43.82 1.06
N ASN A 167 -22.93 43.15 1.78
CA ASN A 167 -21.54 43.00 1.36
C ASN A 167 -20.87 41.77 2.00
N GLN A 168 -19.71 41.39 1.48
CA GLN A 168 -18.94 40.22 1.91
C GLN A 168 -18.49 40.30 3.37
N SER A 169 -18.07 41.48 3.86
CA SER A 169 -17.61 41.64 5.25
C SER A 169 -18.72 41.32 6.26
N HIS A 170 -19.96 41.72 5.97
CA HIS A 170 -21.11 41.33 6.79
C HIS A 170 -21.44 39.83 6.70
N ALA A 171 -21.21 39.19 5.53
CA ALA A 171 -21.42 37.74 5.41
C ALA A 171 -20.42 36.97 6.31
N GLU A 172 -19.15 37.37 6.28
CA GLU A 172 -18.09 36.74 7.07
C GLU A 172 -18.32 36.90 8.58
N GLN A 173 -18.80 38.06 9.02
CA GLN A 173 -19.16 38.27 10.43
C GLN A 173 -20.30 37.34 10.87
N ILE A 174 -21.35 37.18 10.04
CA ILE A 174 -22.46 36.25 10.33
C ILE A 174 -21.97 34.80 10.39
N PHE A 175 -21.05 34.39 9.52
CA PHE A 175 -20.45 33.06 9.59
C PHE A 175 -19.67 32.84 10.90
N GLN A 176 -18.91 33.84 11.36
CA GLN A 176 -18.16 33.74 12.62
C GLN A 176 -19.09 33.66 13.83
N GLU A 177 -20.13 34.50 13.86
CA GLU A 177 -21.15 34.48 14.92
C GLU A 177 -21.94 33.15 14.93
N ALA A 178 -22.21 32.54 13.77
CA ALA A 178 -22.85 31.22 13.66
C ALA A 178 -21.95 30.11 14.21
N SER A 179 -20.66 30.19 13.90
CA SER A 179 -19.64 29.24 14.34
C SER A 179 -19.44 29.28 15.86
N ALA A 180 -19.72 30.42 16.49
CA ALA A 180 -19.68 30.61 17.94
C ALA A 180 -20.93 30.08 18.67
N GLY A 181 -21.89 29.47 17.95
CA GLY A 181 -23.08 28.84 18.54
C GLY A 181 -24.24 29.81 18.83
N ASN A 182 -24.18 31.04 18.34
CA ASN A 182 -25.28 31.98 18.46
C ASN A 182 -26.38 31.62 17.44
N SER A 183 -27.60 31.39 17.91
CA SER A 183 -28.75 31.18 17.01
C SER A 183 -29.18 32.52 16.42
N PHE A 184 -29.23 32.60 15.09
CA PHE A 184 -29.76 33.75 14.35
C PHE A 184 -31.29 33.76 14.22
N PHE A 185 -31.94 32.67 14.61
CA PHE A 185 -33.37 32.47 14.46
C PHE A 185 -33.95 32.10 15.83
N SER A 186 -34.42 33.11 16.57
CA SER A 186 -35.41 32.93 17.63
C SER A 186 -36.82 33.16 17.10
#